data_AF-A0A392SRZ8-F1
#
_entry.id   AF-A0A392SRZ8-F1
#
_cell.length_a   1.000
_cell.length_b   1.000
_cell.length_c   1.000
_cell.angle_alpha   90.00
_cell.angle_beta   90.00
_cell.angle_gamma   90.00
#
_symmetry.space_group_name_H-M   'P 1'
#
loop_
_entity.id
_entity.type
_entity.pdbx_description
1 polymer ?
#
loop_
_entity_poly.entity_id
_entity_poly.type
_entity_poly.pdbx_seq_one_letter_code
_entity_poly.pdbx_strand_id
1 'polypeptide(L)'
;MERLRGRHDPDNSHRYKEAQEKHARLLVQEETYWRQRAKMHWLQQGDLNTKFFHVSASIKSKAKRIEKLINSTNLEVTTQPEICEEAKA
;
A
#
# COMPACT_ATOMS: atom_id res chain seq x y z
N MET A 1 -11.40 21.59 50.16
CA MET A 1 -11.30 21.02 48.80
C MET A 1 -11.95 21.95 47.76
N GLU A 2 -11.76 23.28 47.88
CA GLU A 2 -12.51 24.27 47.07
C GLU A 2 -11.61 25.15 46.18
N ARG A 3 -10.27 25.06 46.30
CA ARG A 3 -9.34 26.07 45.75
C ARG A 3 -8.84 25.81 44.32
N LEU A 4 -9.37 24.78 43.64
CA LEU A 4 -8.99 24.43 42.26
C LEU A 4 -10.16 24.44 41.29
N ARG A 5 -11.36 24.84 41.73
CA ARG A 5 -12.50 25.03 40.84
C ARG A 5 -12.34 26.40 40.18
N GLY A 6 -11.76 26.43 38.98
CA GLY A 6 -11.67 27.67 38.18
C GLY A 6 -10.35 27.97 37.49
N ARG A 7 -9.36 27.07 37.47
CA ARG A 7 -8.21 27.22 36.56
C ARG A 7 -8.41 26.35 35.32
N HIS A 8 -9.45 26.67 34.56
CA HIS A 8 -9.44 26.33 33.15
C HIS A 8 -8.46 27.32 32.51
N ASP A 9 -7.22 26.88 32.28
CA ASP A 9 -6.29 27.63 31.44
C ASP A 9 -6.83 27.53 30.00
N PRO A 10 -7.43 28.61 29.46
CA PRO A 10 -8.06 28.56 28.15
C PRO A 10 -7.04 28.26 27.06
N ASP A 11 -5.77 28.64 27.28
CA ASP A 11 -4.67 28.33 26.37
C ASP A 11 -4.40 26.83 26.35
N ASN A 12 -4.31 26.19 27.52
CA ASN A 12 -4.11 24.74 27.58
C ASN A 12 -5.29 23.96 26.97
N SER A 13 -6.52 24.44 27.16
CA SER A 13 -7.70 23.85 26.52
C SER A 13 -7.70 24.03 25.00
N HIS A 14 -7.28 25.20 24.52
CA HIS A 14 -7.16 25.49 23.10
C HIS A 14 -6.11 24.58 22.46
N ARG A 15 -4.92 24.50 23.07
CA ARG A 15 -3.82 23.64 22.61
C ARG A 15 -4.20 22.16 22.60
N TYR A 16 -4.92 21.71 23.63
CA TYR A 16 -5.44 20.34 23.66
C TYR A 16 -6.41 20.07 22.50
N LYS A 17 -7.31 21.01 22.23
CA LYS A 17 -8.26 20.91 21.12
C LYS A 17 -7.55 20.91 19.76
N GLU A 18 -6.58 21.79 19.55
CA GLU A 18 -5.76 21.83 18.33
C GLU A 18 -4.98 20.52 18.12
N ALA A 19 -4.38 19.97 19.18
CA ALA A 19 -3.69 18.70 19.12
C ALA A 19 -4.64 17.56 18.76
N GLN A 20 -5.84 17.55 19.33
CA GLN A 20 -6.87 16.54 19.04
C GLN A 20 -7.36 16.64 17.58
N GLU A 21 -7.59 17.85 17.08
CA GLU A 21 -7.99 18.07 15.68
C GLU A 21 -6.89 17.67 14.71
N LYS A 22 -5.62 18.01 15.01
CA LYS A 22 -4.48 17.60 14.20
C LYS A 22 -4.33 16.08 14.18
N HIS A 23 -4.47 15.43 15.33
CA HIS A 23 -4.41 13.97 15.44
C HIS A 23 -5.52 13.30 14.60
N ALA A 24 -6.76 13.77 14.70
CA ALA A 24 -7.86 13.25 13.89
C ALA A 24 -7.60 13.39 12.38
N ARG A 25 -7.07 14.55 11.94
CA ARG A 25 -6.71 14.77 10.53
C ARG A 25 -5.61 13.81 10.07
N LEU A 26 -4.59 13.59 10.88
CA LEU A 26 -3.50 12.66 10.56
C LEU A 26 -4.01 11.22 10.44
N LEU A 27 -4.92 10.78 11.32
CA LEU A 27 -5.51 9.45 11.24
C LEU A 27 -6.30 9.25 9.93
N VAL A 28 -7.09 10.24 9.51
CA VAL A 28 -7.83 10.17 8.22
C VAL A 28 -6.88 10.13 7.02
N GLN A 29 -5.78 10.90 7.08
CA GLN A 29 -4.75 10.88 6.03
C GLN A 29 -4.03 9.53 5.98
N GLU A 30 -3.66 8.99 7.14
CA GLU A 30 -3.01 7.68 7.24
C GLU A 30 -3.94 6.55 6.76
N GLU A 31 -5.21 6.55 7.17
CA GLU A 31 -6.20 5.60 6.69
C GLU A 31 -6.34 5.67 5.16
N THR A 32 -6.44 6.88 4.61
CA THR A 32 -6.54 7.08 3.15
C THR A 32 -5.28 6.62 2.42
N TYR A 33 -4.10 6.94 2.97
CA TYR A 33 -2.80 6.52 2.45
C TYR A 33 -2.69 5.00 2.39
N TRP A 34 -3.02 4.31 3.49
CA TRP A 34 -2.99 2.85 3.55
C TRP A 34 -4.05 2.21 2.66
N ARG A 35 -5.26 2.78 2.57
CA ARG A 35 -6.32 2.31 1.65
C ARG A 35 -5.87 2.33 0.18
N GLN A 36 -5.19 3.39 -0.23
CA GLN A 36 -4.64 3.51 -1.59
C GLN A 36 -3.52 2.49 -1.83
N ARG A 37 -2.57 2.34 -0.90
CA ARG A 37 -1.44 1.39 -1.02
C ARG A 37 -1.85 -0.06 -1.00
N ALA A 38 -2.84 -0.40 -0.16
CA ALA A 38 -3.43 -1.72 -0.11
C ALA A 38 -4.19 -2.08 -1.39
N LYS A 39 -4.33 -1.13 -2.33
CA LYS A 39 -5.09 -1.31 -3.58
C LYS A 39 -6.48 -1.85 -3.26
N MET A 40 -7.13 -1.34 -2.21
CA MET A 40 -8.37 -1.92 -1.67
C MET A 40 -9.52 -1.98 -2.69
N HIS A 41 -9.49 -1.12 -3.71
CA HIS A 41 -10.41 -1.21 -4.85
C HIS A 41 -10.26 -2.53 -5.67
N TRP A 42 -9.07 -3.12 -5.69
CA TRP A 42 -8.83 -4.48 -6.20
C TRP A 42 -9.41 -5.56 -5.28
N LEU A 43 -9.59 -5.33 -3.98
CA LEU A 43 -10.29 -6.28 -3.12
C LEU A 43 -11.79 -6.27 -3.43
N GLN A 44 -12.43 -5.11 -3.56
CA GLN A 44 -13.84 -5.04 -3.96
C GLN A 44 -14.14 -5.64 -5.34
N GLN A 45 -13.26 -5.43 -6.32
CA GLN A 45 -13.48 -5.97 -7.68
C GLN A 45 -12.80 -7.32 -7.95
N GLY A 46 -11.77 -7.67 -7.18
CA GLY A 46 -10.95 -8.86 -7.37
C GLY A 46 -11.19 -9.99 -6.39
N ASP A 47 -11.84 -9.73 -5.24
CA ASP A 47 -12.36 -10.80 -4.37
C ASP A 47 -13.65 -11.40 -4.94
N LEU A 48 -14.31 -10.65 -5.83
CA LEU A 48 -15.22 -11.24 -6.79
C LEU A 48 -14.36 -11.92 -7.85
N ASN A 49 -14.30 -13.27 -7.84
CA ASN A 49 -13.69 -14.13 -8.88
C ASN A 49 -14.37 -13.92 -10.26
N THR A 50 -14.31 -12.70 -10.76
CA THR A 50 -14.99 -12.24 -11.96
C THR A 50 -14.10 -12.47 -13.17
N LYS A 51 -14.72 -12.62 -14.33
CA LYS A 51 -14.02 -12.70 -15.61
C LYS A 51 -13.10 -11.48 -15.82
N PHE A 52 -13.54 -10.29 -15.42
CA PHE A 52 -12.75 -9.06 -15.52
C PHE A 52 -11.47 -9.12 -14.67
N PHE A 53 -11.55 -9.64 -13.45
CA PHE A 53 -10.38 -9.83 -12.58
C PHE A 53 -9.37 -10.78 -13.22
N HIS A 54 -9.80 -11.98 -13.65
CA HIS A 54 -8.91 -12.96 -14.25
C HIS A 54 -8.26 -12.46 -15.54
N VAL A 55 -9.01 -11.75 -16.38
CA VAL A 55 -8.47 -11.12 -17.60
C VAL A 55 -7.45 -10.03 -17.24
N SER A 56 -7.78 -9.13 -16.32
CA SER A 56 -6.88 -8.06 -15.89
C SER A 56 -5.60 -8.59 -15.25
N ALA A 57 -5.72 -9.61 -14.39
CA ALA A 57 -4.58 -10.29 -13.77
C ALA A 57 -3.70 -10.98 -14.82
N SER A 58 -4.31 -11.67 -15.78
CA SER A 58 -3.59 -12.31 -16.88
C SER A 58 -2.85 -11.31 -17.76
N ILE A 59 -3.46 -10.18 -18.10
CA ILE A 59 -2.81 -9.10 -18.88
C ILE A 59 -1.59 -8.57 -18.12
N LYS A 60 -1.75 -8.28 -16.82
CA LYS A 60 -0.65 -7.81 -15.98
C LYS A 60 0.46 -8.85 -15.85
N SER A 61 0.10 -10.12 -15.69
CA SER A 61 1.06 -11.22 -15.62
C SER A 61 1.85 -11.36 -16.91
N LYS A 62 1.19 -11.24 -18.07
CA LYS A 62 1.86 -11.25 -19.39
C LYS A 62 2.80 -10.06 -19.53
N ALA A 63 2.36 -8.86 -19.17
CA ALA A 63 3.18 -7.65 -19.26
C ALA A 63 4.41 -7.67 -18.33
N LYS A 64 4.33 -8.41 -17.21
CA LYS A 64 5.44 -8.56 -16.25
C LYS A 64 6.29 -9.80 -16.48
N ARG A 65 5.94 -10.64 -17.46
CA ARG A 65 6.68 -11.87 -17.73
C ARG A 65 8.03 -11.50 -18.34
N ILE A 66 9.09 -12.01 -17.74
CA ILE A 66 10.44 -11.94 -18.31
C ILE A 66 10.50 -12.99 -19.41
N GLU A 67 10.67 -12.55 -20.66
CA GLU A 67 10.71 -13.46 -21.82
C GLU A 67 12.13 -13.95 -22.11
N LYS A 68 13.14 -13.19 -21.71
CA LYS A 68 14.54 -13.57 -21.86
C LYS A 68 15.45 -12.89 -20.87
N LEU A 69 16.57 -13.54 -20.57
CA LEU A 69 17.70 -13.01 -19.82
C LEU A 69 18.99 -13.29 -20.59
N ILE A 70 20.03 -12.52 -20.32
CA ILE A 70 21.38 -12.81 -20.80
C ILE A 70 22.16 -13.31 -19.59
N ASN A 71 22.75 -14.50 -19.70
CA ASN A 71 23.52 -15.08 -18.61
C ASN A 71 24.95 -14.54 -18.55
N SER A 72 25.67 -14.88 -17.49
CA SER A 72 27.09 -14.52 -17.30
C SER A 72 28.04 -14.93 -18.45
N THR A 73 27.64 -15.90 -19.28
CA THR A 73 28.39 -16.36 -20.46
C THR A 73 27.96 -15.68 -21.77
N ASN A 74 27.17 -14.59 -21.70
CA ASN A 74 26.60 -13.86 -22.85
C ASN A 74 25.65 -14.70 -23.74
N LEU A 75 25.04 -15.75 -23.21
CA LEU A 75 24.02 -16.53 -23.91
C LEU A 75 22.62 -16.04 -23.54
N GLU A 76 21.76 -15.94 -24.54
CA GLU A 76 20.35 -15.58 -24.36
C GLU A 76 19.57 -16.81 -23.88
N VAL A 77 18.99 -16.67 -22.69
CA VAL A 77 18.18 -17.67 -22.02
C VAL A 77 16.72 -17.28 -22.18
N THR A 78 15.92 -18.17 -22.77
CA THR A 78 14.51 -17.88 -23.10
C THR A 78 13.53 -18.84 -22.42
N THR A 79 14.02 -19.96 -21.87
CA THR A 79 13.16 -20.94 -21.22
C THR A 79 12.91 -20.56 -19.76
N GLN A 80 11.69 -20.77 -19.27
CA GLN A 80 11.31 -20.41 -17.90
C GLN A 80 12.18 -21.10 -16.82
N PRO A 81 12.55 -22.39 -16.95
CA PRO A 81 13.44 -23.04 -15.98
C PRO A 81 14.81 -22.36 -15.91
N GLU A 82 15.45 -22.10 -17.05
CA GLU A 82 16.77 -21.47 -17.11
C GLU A 82 16.73 -20.00 -16.66
N ILE A 83 15.68 -19.25 -17.03
CA ILE A 83 15.45 -17.87 -16.53
C ILE A 83 15.35 -17.87 -14.99
N CYS A 84 14.67 -18.85 -14.41
CA CYS A 84 14.54 -18.99 -12.97
C CYS A 84 15.85 -19.40 -12.29
N GLU A 85 16.72 -20.16 -12.95
CA GLU A 85 18.03 -20.54 -12.42
C GLU A 85 18.98 -19.34 -12.45
N GLU A 86 19.07 -18.63 -13.56
CA GLU A 86 19.93 -17.44 -13.69
C GLU A 86 19.47 -16.32 -12.73
N ALA A 87 18.17 -16.10 -12.56
CA ALA A 87 17.65 -15.07 -11.67
C ALA A 87 17.83 -15.35 -10.17
N LYS A 88 18.24 -16.56 -9.78
CA LYS A 88 18.51 -16.93 -8.38
C LYS A 88 19.98 -16.75 -7.98
N ALA A 89 20.87 -16.61 -8.97
CA ALA A 89 22.30 -16.38 -8.76
C ALA A 89 22.57 -14.93 -8.34
#